data_AF-A0A291PG51-F1
#
_entry.id   AF-A0A291PG51-F1
#
_cell.length_a   1.000
_cell.length_b   1.000
_cell.length_c   1.000
_cell.angle_alpha   90.00
_cell.angle_beta   90.00
_cell.angle_gamma   90.00
#
_symmetry.space_group_name_H-M   'P 1'
#
loop_
_entity.id
_entity.type
_entity.pdbx_description
1 polymer ?
#
loop_
_entity_poly.entity_id
_entity_poly.type
_entity_poly.pdbx_seq_one_letter_code
_entity_poly.pdbx_strand_id
1 'polypeptide(L)'
;MRGATIVFMVIVNNPGDWNRVWSPLDHAAWNGCTPADLVFPFFLFLMGCVIPFAFDRRLREGAQRSQLVGHIAWRGLALVGLKLLLSLYPFFHVTHLRFFGVLTRIALCYVAAASLYLCSRKTGFLVSVIGLILLAYWAILYALPVPGLGWPGKDFAFLDPDRNMAAWLDRQFSAWCQTWLHTGILYEKTWDPEGLLSTLPAIATTLSGVLAGQVFRRRDILPARRPMLFMAAGGPAFCWGCCGGRYFR
;
A
#
# COMPACT_ATOMS: atom_id res chain seq x y z
N MET A 1 12.92 -2.13 17.52
CA MET A 1 11.70 -2.40 16.72
C MET A 1 11.90 -2.21 15.20
N ARG A 2 12.60 -1.19 14.70
CA ARG A 2 12.81 -1.01 13.24
C ARG A 2 13.55 -2.15 12.53
N GLY A 3 14.55 -2.77 13.17
CA GLY A 3 15.31 -3.89 12.59
C GLY A 3 14.49 -5.17 12.44
N ALA A 4 13.66 -5.51 13.43
CA ALA A 4 12.86 -6.74 13.42
C ALA A 4 11.83 -6.77 12.29
N THR A 5 11.17 -5.63 12.00
CA THR A 5 10.21 -5.55 10.89
C THR A 5 10.88 -5.66 9.53
N ILE A 6 12.10 -5.13 9.38
CA ILE A 6 12.88 -5.25 8.13
C ILE A 6 13.34 -6.69 7.92
N VAL A 7 13.85 -7.35 8.97
CA VAL A 7 14.27 -8.76 8.92
C VAL A 7 13.10 -9.67 8.54
N PHE A 8 11.92 -9.46 9.12
CA PHE A 8 10.74 -10.24 8.77
C PHE A 8 10.28 -10.00 7.32
N MET A 9 10.36 -8.75 6.83
CA MET A 9 10.07 -8.44 5.43
C MET A 9 11.03 -9.11 4.46
N VAL A 10 12.32 -9.20 4.81
CA VAL A 10 13.33 -9.88 3.98
C VAL A 10 13.08 -11.39 3.95
N ILE A 11 12.73 -12.01 5.09
CA ILE A 11 12.44 -13.45 5.16
C ILE A 11 11.20 -13.82 4.33
N VAL A 12 10.14 -13.01 4.39
CA VAL A 12 8.89 -13.28 3.67
C VAL A 12 9.05 -13.02 2.17
N ASN A 13 9.79 -11.99 1.78
CA ASN A 13 9.96 -11.60 0.38
C ASN A 13 11.10 -12.34 -0.33
N ASN A 14 11.92 -13.09 0.41
CA ASN A 14 12.99 -13.91 -0.14
C ASN A 14 13.17 -15.20 0.68
N PRO A 15 12.28 -16.20 0.51
CA PRO A 15 12.35 -17.47 1.24
C PRO A 15 13.56 -18.35 0.83
N GLY A 16 14.41 -17.89 -0.10
CA GLY A 16 15.60 -18.59 -0.56
C GLY A 16 15.31 -19.59 -1.69
N ASP A 17 14.42 -20.56 -1.45
CA ASP A 17 14.08 -21.61 -2.42
C ASP A 17 12.57 -21.61 -2.74
N TRP A 18 12.21 -21.09 -3.91
CA TRP A 18 10.83 -20.97 -4.38
C TRP A 18 10.16 -22.33 -4.61
N ASN A 19 10.93 -23.43 -4.66
CA ASN A 19 10.40 -24.79 -4.77
C ASN A 19 10.10 -25.45 -3.41
N ARG A 20 10.48 -24.83 -2.29
CA ARG A 20 10.22 -25.31 -0.92
C ARG A 20 9.83 -24.16 0.01
N VAL A 21 8.84 -23.37 -0.40
CA VAL A 21 8.24 -22.36 0.47
C VAL A 21 7.35 -23.07 1.50
N TRP A 22 7.52 -22.76 2.78
CA TRP A 22 6.66 -23.29 3.83
C TRP A 22 5.22 -22.83 3.58
N SER A 23 4.24 -23.74 3.64
CA SER A 23 2.83 -23.49 3.30
C SER A 23 2.20 -22.20 3.91
N PRO A 24 2.57 -21.71 5.11
CA PRO A 24 2.08 -20.42 5.64
C PRO A 24 2.70 -19.16 5.01
N LEU A 25 3.81 -19.30 4.28
CA LEU A 25 4.52 -18.22 3.58
C LEU A 25 4.15 -18.14 2.10
N ASP A 26 3.34 -19.09 1.60
CA ASP A 26 2.87 -19.08 0.23
C ASP A 26 1.70 -18.10 0.09
N HIS A 27 1.71 -17.31 -0.98
CA HIS A 27 0.67 -16.31 -1.22
C HIS A 27 -0.61 -16.99 -1.71
N ALA A 28 -1.77 -16.46 -1.35
CA ALA A 28 -3.02 -16.96 -1.93
C ALA A 28 -2.95 -16.77 -3.46
N ALA A 29 -3.24 -17.82 -4.22
CA ALA A 29 -3.18 -17.78 -5.69
C ALA A 29 -4.05 -16.68 -6.32
N TRP A 30 -5.13 -16.29 -5.63
CA TRP A 30 -5.98 -15.17 -6.05
C TRP A 30 -6.91 -14.69 -4.92
N ASN A 31 -7.88 -15.51 -4.53
CA ASN A 31 -8.82 -15.23 -3.46
C ASN A 31 -8.46 -16.03 -2.20
N GLY A 32 -7.96 -15.34 -1.17
CA GLY A 32 -7.58 -15.93 0.11
C GLY A 32 -6.94 -14.88 1.02
N CYS A 33 -6.64 -15.27 2.25
CA CYS A 33 -5.89 -14.45 3.20
C CYS A 33 -4.88 -15.36 3.87
N THR A 34 -3.63 -15.32 3.40
CA THR A 34 -2.53 -16.03 4.05
C THR A 34 -1.78 -15.09 5.00
N PRO A 35 -1.06 -15.61 6.00
CA PRO A 35 -0.20 -14.80 6.84
C PRO A 35 0.81 -13.95 6.04
N ALA A 36 1.30 -14.47 4.91
CA ALA A 36 2.19 -13.75 3.99
C ALA A 36 1.54 -12.49 3.40
N ASP A 37 0.25 -12.56 3.03
CA ASP A 37 -0.50 -11.44 2.45
C ASP A 37 -0.71 -10.28 3.45
N LEU A 38 -0.71 -10.58 4.75
CA LEU A 38 -0.93 -9.58 5.80
C LEU A 38 0.34 -8.81 6.19
N VAL A 39 1.53 -9.37 5.94
CA VAL A 39 2.81 -8.77 6.36
C VAL A 39 2.99 -7.38 5.78
N PHE A 40 2.69 -7.21 4.49
CA PHE A 40 2.86 -5.94 3.80
C PHE A 40 1.87 -4.85 4.29
N PRO A 41 0.55 -5.11 4.39
CA PRO A 41 -0.40 -4.20 5.04
C PRO A 41 -0.02 -3.83 6.48
N PHE A 42 0.44 -4.79 7.29
CA PHE A 42 0.91 -4.50 8.65
C PHE A 42 2.14 -3.60 8.66
N PHE A 43 3.09 -3.80 7.74
CA PHE A 43 4.24 -2.92 7.59
C PHE A 43 3.82 -1.48 7.29
N LEU A 44 2.90 -1.28 6.34
CA LEU A 44 2.39 0.06 5.99
C LEU A 44 1.65 0.72 7.16
N PHE A 45 0.84 -0.05 7.88
CA PHE A 45 0.18 0.42 9.09
C PHE A 45 1.19 0.87 10.16
N LEU A 46 2.19 0.05 10.47
CA LEU A 46 3.23 0.39 11.46
C LEU A 46 4.06 1.59 11.02
N MET A 47 4.39 1.69 9.73
CA MET A 47 5.04 2.88 9.18
C MET A 47 4.20 4.14 9.44
N GLY A 48 2.88 4.06 9.18
CA GLY A 48 1.91 5.11 9.49
C GLY A 48 1.92 5.52 10.96
N CYS A 49 1.90 4.54 11.88
CA CYS A 49 1.92 4.76 13.34
C CYS A 49 3.09 5.62 13.80
N VAL A 50 4.24 5.53 13.12
CA VAL A 50 5.46 6.23 13.51
C VAL A 50 5.48 7.68 13.02
N ILE A 51 4.71 8.04 11.98
CA ILE A 51 4.71 9.39 11.39
C ILE A 51 4.37 10.48 12.41
N PRO A 52 3.26 10.39 13.19
CA PRO A 52 2.93 11.40 14.20
C PRO A 52 4.04 11.61 15.23
N PHE A 53 4.72 10.54 15.67
CA PHE A 53 5.80 10.64 16.66
C PHE A 53 7.02 11.36 16.09
N ALA A 54 7.43 11.01 14.86
CA ALA A 54 8.61 11.58 14.24
C ALA A 54 8.41 13.06 13.88
N PHE A 55 7.25 13.41 13.34
CA PHE A 55 7.00 14.74 12.77
C PHE A 55 6.70 15.75 13.87
N ASP A 56 5.81 15.42 14.82
CA ASP A 56 5.51 16.35 15.91
C ASP A 56 6.66 16.51 16.90
N ARG A 57 7.61 15.56 16.98
CA ARG A 57 8.85 15.79 17.72
C ARG A 57 9.68 16.89 17.05
N ARG A 58 9.97 16.76 15.75
CA ARG A 58 10.74 17.75 14.99
C ARG A 58 10.09 19.13 14.97
N LEU A 59 8.77 19.19 14.84
CA LEU A 59 8.02 20.44 14.87
C LEU A 59 8.07 21.11 16.25
N ARG A 60 8.11 20.34 17.35
CA ARG A 60 8.33 20.88 18.71
C ARG A 60 9.77 21.32 18.95
N GLU A 61 10.73 20.67 18.29
CA GLU A 61 12.15 21.05 18.27
C GLU A 61 12.43 22.28 17.36
N GLY A 62 11.39 22.90 16.79
CA GLY A 62 11.51 24.14 16.00
C GLY A 62 11.77 23.94 14.51
N ALA A 63 11.70 22.72 13.98
CA ALA A 63 11.89 22.47 12.55
C ALA A 63 10.78 23.13 11.70
N GLN A 64 11.18 23.76 10.59
CA GLN A 64 10.23 24.39 9.67
C GLN A 64 9.49 23.34 8.83
N ARG A 65 8.22 23.61 8.49
CA ARG A 65 7.41 22.70 7.66
C ARG A 65 8.07 22.39 6.31
N SER A 66 8.74 23.37 5.69
CA SER A 66 9.50 23.20 4.44
C SER A 66 10.61 22.14 4.55
N GLN A 67 11.33 22.11 5.68
CA GLN A 67 12.35 21.10 5.95
C GLN A 67 11.75 19.70 6.05
N LEU A 68 10.55 19.57 6.65
CA LEU A 68 9.84 18.30 6.70
C LEU A 68 9.37 17.87 5.30
N VAL A 69 8.84 18.78 4.47
CA VAL A 69 8.45 18.48 3.09
C VAL A 69 9.65 18.01 2.27
N GLY A 70 10.78 18.72 2.34
CA GLY A 70 12.02 18.30 1.68
C GLY A 70 12.50 16.93 2.13
N HIS A 71 12.40 16.63 3.44
CA HIS A 71 12.74 15.31 3.98
C HIS A 71 11.80 14.20 3.48
N ILE A 72 10.51 14.47 3.36
CA ILE A 72 9.52 13.54 2.79
C ILE A 72 9.87 13.25 1.33
N ALA A 73 10.09 14.31 0.54
CA ALA A 73 10.41 14.20 -0.88
C ALA A 73 11.70 13.41 -1.10
N TRP A 74 12.78 13.73 -0.36
CA TRP A 74 14.04 13.02 -0.44
C TRP A 74 13.90 11.53 -0.11
N ARG A 75 13.17 11.19 0.96
CA ARG A 75 12.94 9.78 1.30
C ARG A 75 12.14 9.04 0.24
N GLY A 76 11.12 9.68 -0.33
CA GLY A 76 10.37 9.12 -1.45
C GLY A 76 11.27 8.85 -2.66
N LEU A 77 12.02 9.86 -3.08
CA LEU A 77 12.96 9.76 -4.20
C LEU A 77 14.06 8.72 -3.97
N ALA A 78 14.63 8.65 -2.76
CA ALA A 78 15.65 7.67 -2.42
C ALA A 78 15.11 6.23 -2.51
N LEU A 79 13.88 5.97 -2.06
CA LEU A 79 13.26 4.64 -2.16
C LEU A 79 12.91 4.27 -3.60
N VAL A 80 12.37 5.21 -4.37
CA VAL A 80 12.10 4.99 -5.80
C VAL A 80 13.40 4.76 -6.56
N GLY A 81 14.43 5.58 -6.33
CA GLY A 81 15.75 5.44 -6.94
C GLY A 81 16.43 4.12 -6.57
N LEU A 82 16.38 3.71 -5.30
CA LEU A 82 16.88 2.41 -4.86
C LEU A 82 16.17 1.27 -5.59
N LYS A 83 14.85 1.36 -5.75
CA LYS A 83 14.09 0.37 -6.49
C LYS A 83 14.51 0.28 -7.95
N LEU A 84 14.64 1.43 -8.62
CA LEU A 84 15.07 1.48 -10.03
C LEU A 84 16.47 0.89 -10.19
N LEU A 85 17.39 1.20 -9.27
CA LEU A 85 18.74 0.64 -9.24
C LEU A 85 18.73 -0.87 -9.06
N LEU A 86 17.91 -1.39 -8.13
CA LEU A 86 17.74 -2.83 -7.94
C LEU A 86 17.13 -3.52 -9.17
N SER A 87 16.26 -2.83 -9.90
CA SER A 87 15.67 -3.36 -11.15
C SER A 87 16.65 -3.37 -12.33
N LEU A 88 17.72 -2.58 -12.26
CA LEU A 88 18.77 -2.51 -13.29
C LEU A 88 19.91 -3.50 -13.02
N TYR A 89 20.20 -3.80 -11.76
CA TYR A 89 21.27 -4.72 -11.38
C TYR A 89 20.86 -6.19 -11.61
N PRO A 90 21.73 -7.08 -12.15
CA PRO A 90 23.16 -6.87 -12.47
C PRO A 90 23.46 -6.59 -13.96
N PHE A 91 22.50 -6.78 -14.86
CA PHE A 91 22.76 -6.77 -16.31
C PHE A 91 22.49 -5.42 -17.00
N PHE A 92 21.93 -4.41 -16.30
CA PHE A 92 21.63 -3.06 -16.80
C PHE A 92 20.78 -3.01 -18.08
N HIS A 93 19.88 -3.98 -18.27
CA HIS A 93 18.98 -4.00 -19.41
C HIS A 93 17.81 -3.06 -19.15
N VAL A 94 17.92 -1.82 -19.66
CA VAL A 94 16.88 -0.80 -19.53
C VAL A 94 15.54 -1.27 -20.09
N THR A 95 15.55 -2.04 -21.18
CA THR A 95 14.35 -2.53 -21.89
C THR A 95 13.39 -3.35 -21.01
N HIS A 96 13.88 -4.00 -19.96
CA HIS A 96 13.06 -4.84 -19.08
C HIS A 96 12.75 -4.21 -17.72
N LEU A 97 12.91 -2.90 -17.59
CA LEU A 97 12.71 -2.22 -16.32
C LEU A 97 11.25 -2.30 -15.86
N ARG A 98 11.01 -2.97 -14.73
CA ARG A 98 9.72 -2.95 -14.04
C ARG A 98 9.64 -1.64 -13.26
N PHE A 99 8.54 -0.89 -13.33
CA PHE A 99 8.36 0.35 -12.54
C PHE A 99 7.66 0.11 -11.21
N PHE A 100 6.67 -0.79 -11.19
CA PHE A 100 5.97 -1.20 -9.96
C PHE A 100 6.85 -2.06 -9.05
N GLY A 101 6.65 -1.92 -7.74
CA GLY A 101 7.57 -2.44 -6.73
C GLY A 101 7.06 -2.22 -5.31
N VAL A 102 7.37 -3.16 -4.40
CA VAL A 102 7.12 -2.99 -2.95
C VAL A 102 7.72 -1.65 -2.49
N LEU A 103 8.96 -1.36 -2.89
CA LEU A 103 9.70 -0.17 -2.48
C LEU A 103 9.05 1.13 -3.01
N THR A 104 8.63 1.14 -4.28
CA THR A 104 7.93 2.31 -4.86
C THR A 104 6.58 2.51 -4.21
N ARG A 105 5.85 1.44 -3.92
CA ARG A 105 4.57 1.52 -3.19
C ARG A 105 4.76 2.06 -1.78
N ILE A 106 5.76 1.58 -1.03
CA ILE A 106 6.08 2.10 0.31
C ILE A 106 6.43 3.60 0.21
N ALA A 107 7.21 3.99 -0.79
CA ALA A 107 7.57 5.38 -1.02
C ALA A 107 6.33 6.26 -1.25
N LEU A 108 5.44 5.85 -2.16
CA LEU A 108 4.19 6.57 -2.46
C LEU A 108 3.27 6.65 -1.23
N CYS A 109 3.10 5.54 -0.51
CA CYS A 109 2.28 5.50 0.70
C CYS A 109 2.84 6.44 1.79
N TYR A 110 4.16 6.42 1.99
CA TYR A 110 4.83 7.30 2.95
C TYR A 110 4.67 8.78 2.57
N VAL A 111 4.97 9.12 1.32
CA VAL A 111 4.89 10.51 0.83
C VAL A 111 3.45 11.03 0.93
N ALA A 112 2.46 10.25 0.49
CA ALA A 112 1.07 10.64 0.57
C ALA A 112 0.60 10.82 2.02
N ALA A 113 0.80 9.80 2.88
CA ALA A 113 0.34 9.84 4.26
C ALA A 113 1.05 10.92 5.09
N ALA A 114 2.36 11.08 4.93
CA ALA A 114 3.13 12.10 5.65
C ALA A 114 2.78 13.52 5.19
N SER A 115 2.54 13.72 3.89
CA SER A 115 2.12 15.02 3.35
C SER A 115 0.71 15.38 3.83
N LEU A 116 -0.25 14.45 3.77
CA LEU A 116 -1.61 14.65 4.28
C LEU A 116 -1.60 15.00 5.78
N TYR A 117 -0.79 14.30 6.57
CA TYR A 117 -0.60 14.58 7.99
C TYR A 117 -0.01 15.97 8.24
N LEU A 118 0.97 16.40 7.41
CA LEU A 118 1.59 17.71 7.53
C LEU A 118 0.64 18.85 7.13
N CYS A 119 -0.24 18.61 6.16
CA CYS A 119 -1.32 19.52 5.76
C CYS A 119 -2.34 19.69 6.88
N SER A 120 -2.86 18.59 7.42
CA SER A 120 -3.84 18.61 8.49
C SER A 120 -3.67 17.43 9.43
N ARG A 121 -3.48 17.74 10.72
CA ARG A 121 -3.38 16.77 11.81
C ARG A 121 -4.75 16.45 12.43
N LYS A 122 -5.85 16.99 11.90
CA LYS A 122 -7.18 16.76 12.45
C LYS A 122 -7.61 15.32 12.15
N THR A 123 -7.96 14.57 13.19
CA THR A 123 -8.43 13.17 13.08
C THR A 123 -9.61 13.06 12.10
N GLY A 124 -10.59 13.97 12.18
CA GLY A 124 -11.75 13.96 11.27
C GLY A 124 -11.39 14.14 9.78
N PHE A 125 -10.38 14.96 9.48
CA PHE A 125 -9.89 15.12 8.10
C PHE A 125 -9.22 13.85 7.58
N LEU A 126 -8.38 13.21 8.40
CA LEU A 126 -7.71 11.96 7.99
C LEU A 126 -8.73 10.82 7.81
N VAL A 127 -9.74 10.72 8.68
CA VAL A 127 -10.83 9.75 8.55
C VAL A 127 -11.66 10.02 7.28
N SER A 128 -11.98 11.27 6.97
CA SER A 128 -12.72 11.59 5.75
C SER A 128 -11.93 11.27 4.49
N VAL A 129 -10.61 11.50 4.49
CA VAL A 129 -9.73 11.11 3.38
C VAL A 129 -9.67 9.58 3.22
N ILE A 130 -9.54 8.82 4.31
CA ILE A 130 -9.58 7.35 4.26
C ILE A 130 -10.92 6.88 3.66
N GLY A 131 -12.04 7.40 4.16
CA GLY A 131 -13.37 7.06 3.65
C GLY A 131 -13.52 7.38 2.16
N LEU A 132 -13.08 8.57 1.75
CA LEU A 132 -13.11 8.99 0.34
C LEU A 132 -12.27 8.07 -0.54
N ILE A 133 -11.05 7.71 -0.13
CA ILE A 133 -10.17 6.82 -0.90
C ILE A 133 -10.81 5.45 -1.07
N LEU A 134 -11.37 4.87 -0.01
CA LEU A 134 -11.97 3.54 -0.04
C LEU A 134 -13.27 3.52 -0.86
N LEU A 135 -14.12 4.54 -0.71
CA LEU A 135 -15.34 4.68 -1.50
C LEU A 135 -15.04 4.93 -2.97
N ALA A 136 -14.05 5.79 -3.28
CA ALA A 136 -13.62 6.03 -4.65
C ALA A 136 -13.06 4.75 -5.28
N TYR A 137 -12.21 4.00 -4.55
CA TYR A 137 -11.67 2.73 -5.03
C TYR A 137 -12.79 1.72 -5.33
N TRP A 138 -13.74 1.55 -4.40
CA TRP A 138 -14.90 0.67 -4.60
C TRP A 138 -15.75 1.11 -5.79
N ALA A 139 -16.05 2.41 -5.92
CA ALA A 139 -16.82 2.95 -7.03
C ALA A 139 -16.10 2.75 -8.37
N ILE A 140 -14.78 2.91 -8.43
CA ILE A 140 -14.01 2.66 -9.65
C ILE A 140 -14.06 1.19 -10.06
N LEU A 141 -14.00 0.26 -9.09
CA LEU A 141 -14.05 -1.17 -9.40
C LEU A 141 -15.45 -1.68 -9.74
N TYR A 142 -16.50 -1.09 -9.17
CA TYR A 142 -17.87 -1.57 -9.30
C TYR A 142 -18.71 -0.78 -10.31
N ALA A 143 -18.61 0.55 -10.31
CA ALA A 143 -19.53 1.42 -11.04
C ALA A 143 -18.99 1.89 -12.39
N LEU A 144 -17.73 1.61 -12.73
CA LEU A 144 -17.15 2.00 -14.02
C LEU A 144 -17.00 0.78 -14.95
N PRO A 145 -17.43 0.90 -16.22
CA PRO A 145 -17.15 -0.13 -17.21
C PRO A 145 -15.66 -0.14 -17.55
N VAL A 146 -15.09 -1.32 -17.69
CA VAL A 146 -13.70 -1.49 -18.11
C VAL A 146 -13.63 -1.32 -19.63
N PRO A 147 -12.82 -0.37 -20.16
CA PRO A 147 -12.76 -0.12 -21.60
C PRO A 147 -12.36 -1.38 -22.37
N GLY A 148 -13.23 -1.81 -23.30
CA GLY A 148 -13.04 -2.99 -24.13
C GLY A 148 -13.51 -4.32 -23.51
N LEU A 149 -13.92 -4.34 -22.23
CA LEU A 149 -14.36 -5.56 -21.53
C LEU A 149 -15.82 -5.49 -21.02
N GLY A 150 -16.36 -4.30 -20.79
CA GLY A 150 -17.76 -4.11 -20.38
C GLY A 150 -17.94 -3.86 -18.88
N TRP A 151 -19.11 -4.19 -18.34
CA TRP A 151 -19.51 -3.92 -16.96
C TRP A 151 -19.15 -5.07 -16.00
N PRO A 152 -18.45 -4.78 -14.88
CA PRO A 152 -18.13 -5.78 -13.88
C PRO A 152 -19.40 -6.35 -13.23
N GLY A 153 -19.50 -7.68 -13.11
CA GLY A 153 -20.67 -8.38 -12.58
C GLY A 153 -21.81 -8.62 -13.57
N LYS A 154 -21.75 -8.03 -14.77
CA LYS A 154 -22.70 -8.30 -15.87
C LYS A 154 -22.03 -9.04 -17.02
N ASP A 155 -20.89 -8.53 -17.50
CA ASP A 155 -20.21 -9.05 -18.69
C ASP A 155 -19.04 -9.99 -18.32
N PHE A 156 -18.50 -9.86 -17.10
CA PHE A 156 -17.46 -10.73 -16.52
C PHE A 156 -17.56 -10.75 -14.99
N ALA A 157 -16.92 -11.73 -14.34
CA ALA A 157 -16.97 -11.90 -12.89
C ALA A 157 -16.32 -10.73 -12.15
N PHE A 158 -16.91 -10.30 -11.03
CA PHE A 158 -16.43 -9.13 -10.28
C PHE A 158 -15.02 -9.32 -9.69
N LEU A 159 -14.69 -10.53 -9.24
CA LEU A 159 -13.38 -10.91 -8.72
C LEU A 159 -12.50 -11.59 -9.79
N ASP A 160 -12.53 -11.15 -11.03
CA ASP A 160 -11.63 -11.68 -12.07
C ASP A 160 -10.21 -11.08 -11.97
N PRO A 161 -9.14 -11.88 -12.00
CA PRO A 161 -7.75 -11.41 -11.91
C PRO A 161 -7.29 -10.51 -13.05
N ASP A 162 -7.67 -10.85 -14.27
CA ASP A 162 -7.14 -10.19 -15.46
C ASP A 162 -8.10 -9.13 -15.99
N ARG A 163 -9.39 -9.32 -15.72
CA ARG A 163 -10.51 -8.51 -16.22
C ARG A 163 -11.04 -7.59 -15.13
N ASN A 164 -10.18 -6.74 -14.59
CA ASN A 164 -10.60 -5.70 -13.66
C ASN A 164 -9.97 -4.34 -14.03
N MET A 165 -10.52 -3.25 -13.49
CA MET A 165 -10.07 -1.90 -13.80
C MET A 165 -8.62 -1.64 -13.34
N ALA A 166 -8.17 -2.29 -12.26
CA ALA A 166 -6.79 -2.16 -11.78
C ALA A 166 -5.81 -2.76 -12.80
N ALA A 167 -6.05 -3.99 -13.24
CA ALA A 167 -5.29 -4.70 -14.26
C ALA A 167 -5.32 -3.95 -15.59
N TRP A 168 -6.47 -3.39 -15.99
CA TRP A 168 -6.55 -2.54 -17.19
C TRP A 168 -5.64 -1.31 -17.08
N LEU A 169 -5.71 -0.58 -15.95
CA LEU A 169 -4.89 0.62 -15.76
C LEU A 169 -3.39 0.29 -15.72
N ASP A 170 -3.01 -0.82 -15.08
CA ASP A 170 -1.62 -1.25 -15.01
C ASP A 170 -1.08 -1.59 -16.42
N ARG A 171 -1.90 -2.22 -17.27
CA ARG A 171 -1.55 -2.45 -18.69
C ARG A 171 -1.40 -1.16 -19.46
N GLN A 172 -2.29 -0.18 -19.27
CA GLN A 172 -2.15 1.12 -19.94
C GLN A 172 -0.91 1.87 -19.49
N PHE A 173 -0.60 1.84 -18.19
CA PHE A 173 0.62 2.44 -17.67
C PHE A 173 1.87 1.75 -18.23
N SER A 174 1.89 0.42 -18.26
CA SER A 174 3.00 -0.32 -18.85
C SER A 174 3.14 -0.06 -20.35
N ALA A 175 2.04 0.02 -21.10
CA ALA A 175 2.06 0.34 -22.53
C ALA A 175 2.55 1.77 -22.79
N TRP A 176 2.13 2.73 -21.95
CA TRP A 176 2.64 4.10 -21.98
C TRP A 176 4.15 4.14 -21.69
N CYS A 177 4.61 3.43 -20.67
CA CYS A 177 6.04 3.30 -20.37
C CYS A 177 6.82 2.66 -21.52
N GLN A 178 6.30 1.59 -22.15
CA GLN A 178 6.93 0.97 -23.30
C GLN A 178 6.98 1.92 -24.50
N THR A 179 5.95 2.73 -24.71
CA THR A 179 5.89 3.69 -25.83
C THR A 179 6.86 4.85 -25.67
N TRP A 180 6.93 5.44 -24.47
CA TRP A 180 7.69 6.67 -24.24
C TRP A 180 9.09 6.43 -23.68
N LEU A 181 9.24 5.42 -22.84
CA LEU A 181 10.49 5.12 -22.16
C LEU A 181 11.18 3.89 -22.76
N HIS A 182 10.54 3.15 -23.68
CA HIS A 182 11.06 1.88 -24.23
C HIS A 182 11.37 0.84 -23.13
N THR A 183 10.67 0.95 -22.00
CA THR A 183 10.85 0.14 -20.79
C THR A 183 9.50 -0.15 -20.16
N GLY A 184 9.27 -1.32 -19.59
CA GLY A 184 8.04 -1.60 -18.83
C GLY A 184 7.58 -3.04 -18.93
N ILE A 185 7.66 -3.79 -17.83
CA ILE A 185 7.09 -5.14 -17.72
C ILE A 185 6.22 -5.20 -16.47
N LEU A 186 5.07 -5.87 -16.58
CA LEU A 186 4.22 -6.22 -15.44
C LEU A 186 4.68 -7.54 -14.82
N TYR A 187 4.57 -7.66 -13.49
CA TYR A 187 4.95 -8.88 -12.77
C TYR A 187 4.24 -10.14 -13.29
N GLU A 188 2.91 -10.09 -13.39
CA GLU A 188 2.10 -11.25 -13.76
C GLU A 188 1.78 -11.28 -15.26
N LYS A 189 2.54 -10.53 -16.07
CA LYS A 189 2.33 -10.28 -17.51
C LYS A 189 1.06 -9.48 -17.84
N THR A 190 -0.06 -9.71 -17.14
CA THR A 190 -1.37 -9.09 -17.39
C THR A 190 -1.76 -8.01 -16.39
N TRP A 191 -1.20 -8.04 -15.17
CA TRP A 191 -1.45 -7.06 -14.09
C TRP A 191 -0.25 -6.99 -13.14
N ASP A 192 -0.20 -5.95 -12.29
CA ASP A 192 0.84 -5.84 -11.26
C ASP A 192 0.19 -5.65 -9.87
N PRO A 193 0.52 -6.50 -8.87
CA PRO A 193 -0.02 -6.36 -7.53
C PRO A 193 0.34 -5.00 -6.91
N GLU A 194 1.40 -4.35 -7.42
CA GLU A 194 1.93 -3.08 -6.96
C GLU A 194 1.50 -1.87 -7.80
N GLY A 195 0.47 -2.05 -8.62
CA GLY A 195 -0.15 -1.06 -9.48
C GLY A 195 -0.59 0.25 -8.81
N LEU A 196 -0.91 1.23 -9.66
CA LEU A 196 -1.32 2.57 -9.23
C LEU A 196 -2.64 2.53 -8.45
N LEU A 197 -3.64 1.82 -8.97
CA LEU A 197 -4.97 1.80 -8.40
C LEU A 197 -5.00 1.05 -7.06
N SER A 198 -4.26 -0.06 -6.97
CA SER A 198 -4.10 -0.84 -5.74
C SER A 198 -3.22 -0.14 -4.68
N THR A 199 -2.53 0.95 -5.04
CA THR A 199 -1.83 1.81 -4.07
C THR A 199 -2.78 2.71 -3.29
N LEU A 200 -3.98 3.01 -3.79
CA LEU A 200 -5.00 3.78 -3.08
C LEU A 200 -5.41 3.14 -1.74
N PRO A 201 -5.88 1.88 -1.68
CA PRO A 201 -6.19 1.24 -0.40
C PRO A 201 -4.95 1.09 0.50
N ALA A 202 -3.75 0.95 -0.07
CA ALA A 202 -2.50 0.93 0.70
C ALA A 202 -2.19 2.27 1.41
N ILE A 203 -2.50 3.41 0.76
CA ILE A 203 -2.45 4.73 1.39
C ILE A 203 -3.46 4.80 2.53
N ALA A 204 -4.68 4.30 2.33
CA ALA A 204 -5.70 4.25 3.39
C ALA A 204 -5.23 3.43 4.59
N THR A 205 -4.62 2.25 4.39
CA THR A 205 -4.00 1.46 5.47
C THR A 205 -2.93 2.23 6.21
N THR A 206 -2.07 2.95 5.48
CA THR A 206 -1.01 3.78 6.07
C THR A 206 -1.60 4.92 6.91
N LEU A 207 -2.64 5.60 6.42
CA LEU A 207 -3.35 6.66 7.13
C LEU A 207 -4.07 6.15 8.38
N SER A 208 -4.65 4.96 8.33
CA SER A 208 -5.19 4.27 9.53
C SER A 208 -4.11 4.07 10.59
N GLY A 209 -2.89 3.74 10.16
CA GLY A 209 -1.70 3.75 11.04
C GLY A 209 -1.40 5.13 11.61
N VAL A 210 -1.46 6.19 10.81
CA VAL A 210 -1.27 7.57 11.30
C VAL A 210 -2.28 7.92 12.39
N LEU A 211 -3.56 7.61 12.18
CA LEU A 211 -4.60 7.77 13.20
C LEU A 211 -4.27 6.99 14.47
N ALA A 212 -3.79 5.76 14.31
CA ALA A 212 -3.38 4.95 15.45
C ALA A 212 -2.25 5.61 16.24
N GLY A 213 -1.23 6.11 15.55
CA GLY A 213 -0.14 6.86 16.14
C GLY A 213 -0.59 8.12 16.88
N GLN A 214 -1.64 8.82 16.40
CA GLN A 214 -2.23 9.94 17.12
C GLN A 214 -2.89 9.51 18.44
N VAL A 215 -3.66 8.41 18.42
CA VAL A 215 -4.30 7.85 19.63
C VAL A 215 -3.26 7.38 20.63
N PHE A 216 -2.15 6.77 20.20
CA PHE A 216 -1.09 6.36 21.12
C PHE A 216 -0.38 7.53 21.81
N ARG A 217 -0.47 8.74 21.25
CA ARG A 217 0.12 9.96 21.83
C ARG A 217 -0.82 10.72 22.75
N ARG A 218 -2.11 10.41 22.73
CA ARG A 218 -3.12 11.03 23.59
C ARG A 218 -2.85 10.68 25.05
N ARG A 219 -2.66 11.71 25.88
CA ARG A 219 -2.42 11.57 27.34
C ARG A 219 -3.71 11.35 28.12
N ASP A 220 -4.84 11.72 27.53
CA ASP A 220 -6.21 11.54 28.02
C ASP A 220 -6.68 10.07 28.03
N ILE A 221 -6.06 9.21 27.22
CA ILE A 221 -6.44 7.79 27.14
C ILE A 221 -5.45 6.95 27.94
N LEU A 222 -5.98 6.18 28.91
CA LEU A 222 -5.22 5.22 29.69
C LEU A 222 -4.41 4.28 28.78
N PRO A 223 -3.11 4.04 29.05
CA PRO A 223 -2.26 3.18 28.23
C PRO A 223 -2.85 1.79 27.98
N ALA A 224 -3.53 1.23 28.98
CA ALA A 224 -4.17 -0.10 28.91
C ALA A 224 -5.37 -0.16 27.93
N ARG A 225 -6.06 0.96 27.66
CA ARG A 225 -7.23 1.00 26.76
C ARG A 225 -6.86 1.26 25.30
N ARG A 226 -5.62 1.70 25.02
CA ARG A 226 -5.16 2.02 23.66
C ARG A 226 -5.15 0.81 22.72
N PRO A 227 -4.65 -0.39 23.13
CA PRO A 227 -4.71 -1.58 22.28
C PRO A 227 -6.14 -2.08 22.05
N MET A 228 -7.00 -1.97 23.07
CA MET A 228 -8.41 -2.39 23.01
C MET A 228 -9.22 -1.58 21.98
N LEU A 229 -8.95 -0.27 21.84
CA LEU A 229 -9.57 0.57 20.81
C LEU A 229 -9.25 0.07 19.38
N PHE A 230 -8.05 -0.45 19.14
CA PHE A 230 -7.68 -1.02 17.83
C PHE A 230 -8.26 -2.41 17.61
N MET A 231 -8.32 -3.24 18.65
CA MET A 231 -8.99 -4.55 18.55
C MET A 231 -10.49 -4.39 18.29
N ALA A 232 -11.13 -3.41 18.93
CA ALA A 232 -12.55 -3.11 18.74
C ALA A 232 -12.87 -2.53 17.35
N ALA A 233 -11.96 -1.72 16.78
CA ALA A 233 -12.15 -1.15 15.44
C ALA A 233 -11.70 -2.09 14.29
N GLY A 234 -10.62 -2.85 14.51
CA GLY A 234 -10.01 -3.72 13.50
C GLY A 234 -10.67 -5.09 13.38
N GLY A 235 -11.17 -5.66 14.48
CA GLY A 235 -11.84 -6.97 14.49
C GLY A 235 -13.06 -7.04 13.55
N PRO A 236 -14.01 -6.09 13.63
CA PRO A 236 -15.18 -6.06 12.75
C PRO A 236 -14.81 -5.83 11.28
N ALA A 237 -13.84 -4.95 11.01
CA ALA A 237 -13.40 -4.66 9.64
C ALA A 237 -12.69 -5.86 8.98
N PHE A 238 -11.88 -6.61 9.75
CA PHE A 238 -11.22 -7.82 9.28
C PHE A 238 -12.24 -8.95 9.03
N CYS A 239 -13.19 -9.15 9.94
CA CYS A 239 -14.28 -10.12 9.74
C CYS A 239 -15.15 -9.75 8.52
N TRP A 240 -15.46 -8.47 8.33
CA TRP A 240 -16.23 -8.00 7.18
C TRP A 240 -15.47 -8.19 5.86
N GLY A 241 -14.16 -7.92 5.83
CA GLY A 241 -13.32 -8.15 4.64
C GLY A 241 -13.25 -9.64 4.25
N CYS A 242 -13.02 -10.52 5.23
CA CYS A 242 -12.96 -11.97 5.01
C CYS A 242 -14.33 -12.59 4.65
N CYS A 243 -15.43 -12.04 5.17
CA CYS A 243 -16.79 -12.48 4.83
C CYS A 243 -17.27 -11.92 3.49
N GLY A 244 -16.97 -10.65 3.18
CA GLY A 244 -17.31 -10.01 1.91
C GLY A 244 -16.68 -10.73 0.71
N GLY A 245 -15.44 -11.20 0.85
CA GLY A 245 -14.76 -12.01 -0.18
C GLY A 245 -15.47 -13.34 -0.53
N ARG A 246 -16.42 -13.82 0.29
CA ARG A 246 -17.26 -14.99 -0.03
C ARG A 246 -18.53 -14.64 -0.79
N TYR A 247 -19.04 -13.42 -0.65
CA TYR A 247 -20.27 -12.95 -1.31
C TYR A 247 -20.04 -12.45 -2.74
N PHE A 248 -18.81 -12.06 -3.08
CA PHE A 248 -18.44 -11.57 -4.41
C PHE A 248 -17.81 -12.64 -5.32
N ARG A 249 -17.87 -13.92 -4.91
CA ARG A 249 -17.39 -15.07 -5.70
C ARG A 249 -18.35 -15.41 -6.83
#